data_AF-A0A3N8H564-F1
#
_entry.id   AF-A0A3N8H564-F1
#
_cell.length_a   1.000
_cell.length_b   1.000
_cell.length_c   1.000
_cell.angle_alpha   90.00
_cell.angle_beta   90.00
_cell.angle_gamma   90.00
#
_symmetry.space_group_name_H-M   'P 1'
#
loop_
_entity.id
_entity.type
_entity.pdbx_description
1 polymer ?
#
loop_
_entity_poly.entity_id
_entity_poly.type
_entity_poly.pdbx_seq_one_letter_code
_entity_poly.pdbx_strand_id
1 'polypeptide(L)'
;AAEEIVLHAGSTEVRISDQGYVVRTAGEHTVYAGSHQTFGPESVAKPFPGMPGADFEAFYTLRDRAGKALPDCAYQLTHPDGRVVEGRTNAQGHTVTAYAESTAPVHCEALPDDAADFVRARYWDDEAEYKLDFARISETGASQS
;
A
#
# COMPACT_ATOMS: atom_id res chain seq x y z
N ALA A 1 27.38 -6.65 -31.73
CA ALA A 1 26.10 -6.63 -32.48
C ALA A 1 25.75 -5.18 -32.81
N ALA A 2 24.84 -4.91 -33.75
CA ALA A 2 24.38 -3.55 -34.03
C ALA A 2 23.61 -2.97 -32.82
N GLU A 3 23.68 -1.65 -32.62
CA GLU A 3 23.01 -0.95 -31.51
C GLU A 3 21.48 -0.93 -31.66
N GLU A 4 20.99 -0.97 -32.90
CA GLU A 4 19.57 -1.05 -33.23
C GLU A 4 19.31 -1.88 -34.50
N ILE A 5 18.07 -2.35 -34.63
CA ILE A 5 17.53 -2.95 -35.85
C ILE A 5 16.28 -2.17 -36.24
N VAL A 6 16.25 -1.64 -37.47
CA VAL A 6 15.10 -0.90 -38.01
C VAL A 6 14.69 -1.49 -39.36
N LEU A 7 13.40 -1.80 -39.50
CA LEU A 7 12.79 -2.28 -40.73
C LEU A 7 11.79 -1.23 -41.22
N HIS A 8 11.97 -0.73 -42.44
CA HIS A 8 11.07 0.22 -43.08
C HIS A 8 10.34 -0.40 -44.27
N ALA A 9 9.03 -0.17 -44.33
CA ALA A 9 8.21 -0.49 -45.49
C ALA A 9 7.08 0.56 -45.63
N GLY A 10 7.20 1.44 -46.62
CA GLY A 10 6.25 2.55 -46.79
C GLY A 10 6.19 3.44 -45.56
N SER A 11 4.98 3.63 -45.00
CA SER A 11 4.74 4.38 -43.76
C SER A 11 4.81 3.53 -42.49
N THR A 12 5.36 2.31 -42.58
CA THR A 12 5.53 1.39 -41.45
C THR A 12 7.01 1.28 -41.05
N GLU A 13 7.25 1.35 -39.74
CA GLU A 13 8.54 1.13 -39.09
C GLU A 13 8.40 0.06 -38.00
N VAL A 14 9.33 -0.89 -37.97
CA VAL A 14 9.55 -1.81 -36.85
C VAL A 14 10.95 -1.58 -36.33
N ARG A 15 11.08 -1.24 -35.04
CA ARG A 15 12.35 -0.91 -34.40
C ARG A 15 12.58 -1.77 -33.16
N ILE A 16 13.79 -2.30 -33.03
CA ILE A 16 14.32 -2.99 -31.85
C ILE A 16 15.58 -2.25 -31.40
N SER A 17 15.59 -1.74 -30.17
CA SER A 17 16.77 -1.13 -29.54
C SER A 17 16.84 -1.46 -28.05
N ASP A 18 17.82 -0.91 -27.36
CA ASP A 18 17.94 -0.87 -25.90
C ASP A 18 16.68 -0.30 -25.18
N GLN A 19 15.90 0.54 -25.84
CA GLN A 19 14.64 1.11 -25.35
C GLN A 19 13.43 0.18 -25.58
N GLY A 20 13.62 -0.98 -26.23
CA GLY A 20 12.60 -2.00 -26.45
C GLY A 20 12.19 -2.19 -27.90
N TYR A 21 10.96 -2.69 -28.10
CA TYR A 21 10.36 -3.02 -29.40
C TYR A 21 9.20 -2.07 -29.71
N VAL A 22 9.23 -1.43 -30.87
CA VAL A 22 8.20 -0.47 -31.30
C VAL A 22 7.77 -0.75 -32.74
N VAL A 23 6.46 -0.77 -32.96
CA VAL A 23 5.85 -0.77 -34.30
C VAL A 23 5.11 0.55 -34.50
N ARG A 24 5.40 1.26 -35.60
CA ARG A 24 4.68 2.46 -36.03
C ARG A 24 4.13 2.21 -37.42
N THR A 25 2.85 2.47 -37.64
CA THR A 25 2.20 2.39 -38.96
C THR A 25 1.13 3.46 -39.07
N ALA A 26 0.95 4.01 -40.27
CA ALA A 26 -0.17 4.91 -40.55
C ALA A 26 -1.49 4.15 -40.83
N GLY A 27 -1.40 2.84 -41.11
CA GLY A 27 -2.54 1.97 -41.39
C GLY A 27 -2.92 1.07 -40.21
N GLU A 28 -3.76 0.07 -40.49
CA GLU A 28 -4.12 -0.95 -39.50
C GLU A 28 -2.90 -1.82 -39.13
N HIS A 29 -2.81 -2.18 -37.85
CA HIS A 29 -1.86 -3.18 -37.36
C HIS A 29 -2.62 -4.43 -36.92
N THR A 30 -2.66 -5.44 -37.79
CA THR A 30 -3.39 -6.70 -37.53
C THR A 30 -2.42 -7.79 -37.10
N VAL A 31 -2.68 -8.42 -35.95
CA VAL A 31 -1.90 -9.54 -35.42
C VAL A 31 -2.77 -10.79 -35.41
N TYR A 32 -2.43 -11.76 -36.26
CA TYR A 32 -3.09 -13.07 -36.26
C TYR A 32 -2.35 -14.03 -35.32
N ALA A 33 -2.97 -14.35 -34.18
CA ALA A 33 -2.38 -15.25 -33.18
C ALA A 33 -3.43 -16.18 -32.57
N GLY A 34 -3.11 -17.48 -32.45
CA GLY A 34 -3.95 -18.44 -31.72
C GLY A 34 -3.89 -18.29 -30.19
N SER A 35 -2.86 -17.63 -29.68
CA SER A 35 -2.69 -17.22 -28.28
C SER A 35 -1.70 -16.05 -28.19
N HIS A 36 -1.92 -15.14 -27.24
CA HIS A 36 -0.93 -14.12 -26.88
C HIS A 36 -0.95 -13.90 -25.36
N GLN A 37 0.22 -13.63 -24.78
CA GLN A 37 0.38 -13.27 -23.38
C GLN A 37 1.32 -12.08 -23.27
N THR A 38 0.93 -11.11 -22.45
CA THR A 38 1.78 -9.98 -22.07
C THR A 38 2.06 -10.08 -20.58
N PHE A 39 3.32 -9.91 -20.20
CA PHE A 39 3.71 -9.75 -18.81
C PHE A 39 3.77 -8.25 -18.51
N GLY A 40 3.44 -7.87 -17.28
CA GLY A 40 3.70 -6.52 -16.80
C GLY A 40 5.21 -6.20 -16.89
N PRO A 41 5.59 -4.92 -16.75
CA PRO A 41 7.00 -4.56 -16.71
C PRO A 41 7.71 -5.38 -15.62
N GLU A 42 8.92 -5.87 -15.91
CA GLU A 42 9.82 -6.32 -14.85
C GLU A 42 10.06 -5.11 -13.93
N SER A 43 9.38 -5.10 -12.79
CA SER A 43 9.47 -4.02 -11.84
C SER A 43 10.87 -4.02 -11.23
N VAL A 44 11.72 -3.10 -11.68
CA VAL A 44 12.87 -2.69 -10.89
C VAL A 44 12.32 -1.82 -9.78
N ALA A 45 12.43 -2.29 -8.53
CA ALA A 45 12.02 -1.53 -7.35
C ALA A 45 12.67 -0.14 -7.40
N LYS A 46 11.89 0.89 -7.75
CA LYS A 46 12.36 2.26 -7.62
C LYS A 46 12.41 2.58 -6.14
N PRO A 47 13.53 3.12 -5.62
CA PRO A 47 13.56 3.59 -4.25
C PRO A 47 12.45 4.63 -4.10
N PHE A 48 11.55 4.39 -3.16
CA PHE A 48 10.54 5.37 -2.79
C PHE A 48 11.28 6.62 -2.29
N PRO A 49 11.10 7.80 -2.91
CA PRO A 49 11.65 9.02 -2.32
C PRO A 49 10.99 9.16 -0.95
N GLY A 50 11.79 9.08 0.12
CA GLY A 50 11.29 9.11 1.50
C GLY A 50 10.29 10.25 1.73
N MET A 51 9.38 10.07 2.70
CA MET A 51 8.41 11.12 3.02
C MET A 51 9.12 12.42 3.41
N PRO A 52 8.79 13.58 2.82
CA PRO A 52 9.30 14.86 3.29
C PRO A 52 8.94 15.06 4.77
N GLY A 53 9.92 15.33 5.63
CA GLY A 53 9.73 15.44 7.09
C GLY A 53 9.79 14.10 7.86
N ALA A 54 10.13 12.98 7.21
CA ALA A 54 10.34 11.70 7.88
C ALA A 54 11.84 11.41 8.05
N ASP A 55 12.53 12.20 8.88
CA ASP A 55 13.97 12.05 9.13
C ASP A 55 14.31 10.80 9.96
N PHE A 56 13.32 10.23 10.64
CA PHE A 56 13.46 9.05 11.47
C PHE A 56 12.35 8.03 11.21
N GLU A 57 12.73 6.76 11.18
CA GLU A 57 11.81 5.63 11.08
C GLU A 57 12.05 4.64 12.22
N ALA A 58 10.97 4.16 12.84
CA ALA A 58 11.03 3.15 13.89
C ALA A 58 9.78 2.27 13.89
N PHE A 59 9.93 1.01 14.28
CA PHE A 59 8.82 0.14 14.65
C PHE A 59 9.02 -0.34 16.09
N TYR A 60 7.92 -0.68 16.75
CA TYR A 60 7.91 -1.16 18.13
C TYR A 60 7.47 -2.62 18.17
N THR A 61 7.98 -3.39 19.13
CA THR A 61 7.59 -4.81 19.30
C THR A 61 6.74 -4.96 20.55
N LEU A 62 5.49 -5.40 20.38
CA LEU A 62 4.59 -5.73 21.48
C LEU A 62 4.81 -7.19 21.91
N ARG A 63 4.99 -7.37 23.22
CA ARG A 63 5.21 -8.68 23.84
C ARG A 63 4.32 -8.85 25.05
N ASP A 64 3.94 -10.10 25.34
CA ASP A 64 3.28 -10.45 26.59
C ASP A 64 4.25 -10.38 27.77
N ARG A 65 3.72 -10.59 28.98
CA ARG A 65 4.52 -10.60 30.22
C ARG A 65 5.62 -11.67 30.23
N ALA A 66 5.46 -12.74 29.46
CA ALA A 66 6.45 -13.80 29.32
C ALA A 66 7.50 -13.49 28.22
N GLY A 67 7.37 -12.35 27.53
CA GLY A 67 8.28 -11.91 26.46
C GLY A 67 7.94 -12.50 25.08
N LYS A 68 6.83 -13.21 24.92
CA LYS A 68 6.36 -13.74 23.65
C LYS A 68 5.77 -12.60 22.81
N ALA A 69 6.07 -12.58 21.52
CA ALA A 69 5.47 -11.62 20.60
C ALA A 69 3.94 -11.73 20.61
N LEU A 70 3.27 -10.58 20.54
CA LEU A 70 1.81 -10.48 20.41
C LEU A 70 1.47 -10.20 18.93
N PRO A 71 1.19 -11.23 18.11
CA PRO A 71 0.75 -11.03 16.74
C PRO A 71 -0.72 -10.59 16.66
N ASP A 72 -1.08 -9.87 15.61
CA ASP A 72 -2.44 -9.39 15.33
C ASP A 72 -3.07 -8.56 16.47
N CYS A 73 -2.22 -7.99 17.32
CA CYS A 73 -2.61 -7.22 18.48
C CYS A 73 -2.87 -5.77 18.07
N ALA A 74 -4.09 -5.30 18.37
CA ALA A 74 -4.47 -3.91 18.24
C ALA A 74 -3.54 -3.00 19.05
N TYR A 75 -3.12 -1.88 18.49
CA TYR A 75 -2.29 -0.91 19.21
C TYR A 75 -2.59 0.53 18.81
N GLN A 76 -2.23 1.44 19.71
CA GLN A 76 -2.16 2.88 19.46
C GLN A 76 -0.73 3.37 19.68
N LEU A 77 -0.24 4.21 18.77
CA LEU A 77 1.06 4.86 18.86
C LEU A 77 0.85 6.38 18.83
N THR A 78 1.27 7.06 19.88
CA THR A 78 1.11 8.51 20.06
C THR A 78 2.47 9.19 19.96
N HIS A 79 2.61 10.06 18.96
CA HIS A 79 3.78 10.91 18.76
C HIS A 79 3.79 12.09 19.76
N PRO A 80 4.96 12.71 20.00
CA PRO A 80 5.09 13.86 20.91
C PRO A 80 4.28 15.09 20.51
N ASP A 81 3.98 15.24 19.21
CA ASP A 81 3.11 16.29 18.66
C ASP A 81 1.61 16.00 18.86
N GLY A 82 1.27 14.87 19.49
CA GLY A 82 -0.10 14.41 19.71
C GLY A 82 -0.69 13.63 18.55
N ARG A 83 0.04 13.43 17.44
CA ARG A 83 -0.43 12.60 16.33
C ARG A 83 -0.55 11.14 16.77
N VAL A 84 -1.66 10.51 16.40
CA VAL A 84 -1.95 9.11 16.75
C VAL A 84 -1.93 8.23 15.49
N VAL A 85 -1.31 7.05 15.60
CA VAL A 85 -1.30 5.99 14.60
C VAL A 85 -1.87 4.73 15.25
N GLU A 86 -2.99 4.24 14.74
CA GLU A 86 -3.60 2.98 15.16
C GLU A 86 -3.26 1.86 14.16
N GLY A 87 -3.16 0.62 14.62
CA GLY A 87 -2.90 -0.53 13.76
C GLY A 87 -2.98 -1.87 14.47
N ARG A 88 -2.61 -2.93 13.75
CA ARG A 88 -2.42 -4.28 14.30
C ARG A 88 -1.00 -4.75 14.04
N THR A 89 -0.42 -5.46 15.01
CA THR A 89 0.94 -5.97 14.90
C THR A 89 1.06 -7.13 13.92
N ASN A 90 2.23 -7.27 13.29
CA ASN A 90 2.50 -8.41 12.40
C ASN A 90 2.78 -9.71 13.18
N ALA A 91 3.11 -10.80 12.48
CA ALA A 91 3.40 -12.11 13.08
C ALA A 91 4.56 -12.10 14.10
N GLN A 92 5.47 -11.13 14.02
CA GLN A 92 6.58 -10.93 14.96
C GLN A 92 6.24 -9.96 16.11
N GLY A 93 5.00 -9.46 16.16
CA GLY A 93 4.56 -8.46 17.12
C GLY A 93 5.02 -7.03 16.80
N HIS A 94 5.49 -6.77 15.58
CA HIS A 94 5.93 -5.43 15.18
C HIS A 94 4.75 -4.54 14.81
N THR A 95 4.77 -3.28 15.24
CA THR A 95 3.91 -2.21 14.71
C THR A 95 4.27 -1.90 13.25
N VAL A 96 3.43 -1.13 12.57
CA VAL A 96 3.86 -0.44 11.34
C VAL A 96 5.03 0.48 11.62
N THR A 97 5.83 0.76 10.60
CA THR A 97 6.89 1.76 10.67
C THR A 97 6.26 3.13 10.92
N ALA A 98 6.57 3.71 12.07
CA ALA A 98 6.26 5.09 12.39
C ALA A 98 7.36 5.99 11.84
N TYR A 99 6.96 7.11 11.25
CA TYR A 99 7.85 8.12 10.69
C TYR A 99 7.73 9.41 11.48
N ALA A 100 8.86 10.05 11.80
CA ALA A 100 8.89 11.26 12.61
C ALA A 100 9.98 12.24 12.15
N GLU A 101 9.78 13.53 12.46
CA GLU A 101 10.76 14.62 12.28
C GLU A 101 11.84 14.62 13.38
N SER A 102 11.71 13.79 14.42
CA SER A 102 12.60 13.77 15.58
C SER A 102 12.68 12.39 16.24
N THR A 103 13.78 12.12 16.95
CA THR A 103 14.00 10.91 17.78
C THR A 103 13.24 10.92 19.11
N ALA A 104 12.33 11.87 19.30
CA ALA A 104 11.57 11.97 20.54
C ALA A 104 10.74 10.69 20.77
N PRO A 105 10.67 10.19 22.03
CA PRO A 105 10.03 8.92 22.31
C PRO A 105 8.53 9.00 22.02
N VAL A 106 8.01 8.00 21.31
CA VAL A 106 6.56 7.82 21.13
C VAL A 106 6.03 6.92 22.23
N HIS A 107 4.77 7.09 22.57
CA HIS A 107 4.06 6.19 23.48
C HIS A 107 3.34 5.13 22.66
N CYS A 108 3.51 3.85 22.98
CA CYS A 108 2.82 2.77 22.30
C CYS A 108 2.15 1.85 23.32
N GLU A 109 0.86 1.59 23.14
CA GLU A 109 0.08 0.72 24.00
C GLU A 109 -0.73 -0.29 23.19
N ALA A 110 -0.85 -1.51 23.73
CA ALA A 110 -1.76 -2.52 23.22
C ALA A 110 -3.19 -2.15 23.61
N LEU A 111 -4.10 -2.20 22.65
CA LEU A 111 -5.52 -2.01 22.88
C LEU A 111 -6.20 -3.36 23.16
N PRO A 112 -7.31 -3.38 23.91
CA PRO A 112 -8.15 -4.56 24.05
C PRO A 112 -8.57 -5.14 22.69
N ASP A 113 -8.75 -6.46 22.61
CA ASP A 113 -9.07 -7.15 21.34
C ASP A 113 -10.34 -6.63 20.64
N ASP A 114 -11.28 -6.06 21.40
CA ASP A 114 -12.53 -5.48 20.90
C ASP A 114 -12.42 -3.99 20.51
N ALA A 115 -11.24 -3.37 20.64
CA ALA A 115 -11.06 -1.93 20.38
C ALA A 115 -10.73 -1.59 18.92
N ALA A 116 -10.12 -2.51 18.16
CA ALA A 116 -9.62 -2.25 16.80
C ALA A 116 -10.54 -2.68 15.66
N ASP A 117 -11.73 -3.23 15.94
CA ASP A 117 -12.63 -3.72 14.89
C ASP A 117 -13.48 -2.62 14.25
N PHE A 118 -13.06 -1.36 14.39
CA PHE A 118 -13.82 -0.23 13.93
C PHE A 118 -12.98 0.71 13.08
N VAL A 119 -13.51 1.05 11.91
CA VAL A 119 -12.93 2.09 11.06
C VAL A 119 -13.57 3.42 11.48
N ARG A 120 -12.74 4.42 11.79
CA ARG A 120 -13.21 5.80 11.91
C ARG A 120 -13.27 6.41 10.52
N ALA A 121 -14.49 6.67 10.05
CA ALA A 121 -14.72 7.36 8.80
C ALA A 121 -15.12 8.80 9.07
N ARG A 122 -14.67 9.72 8.23
CA ARG A 122 -15.10 11.11 8.22
C ARG A 122 -15.60 11.44 6.83
N TYR A 123 -16.74 12.12 6.74
CA TYR A 123 -17.18 12.68 5.47
C TYR A 123 -16.25 13.85 5.09
N TRP A 124 -15.99 14.01 3.79
CA TRP A 124 -15.02 15.00 3.32
C TRP A 124 -15.44 16.47 3.60
N ASP A 125 -16.71 16.69 3.92
CA ASP A 125 -17.33 17.98 4.25
C ASP A 125 -17.77 18.11 5.72
N ASP A 126 -17.48 17.10 6.56
CA ASP A 126 -17.90 17.06 7.96
C ASP A 126 -16.70 16.80 8.88
N GLU A 127 -16.67 17.44 10.04
CA GLU A 127 -15.66 17.19 11.07
C GLU A 127 -16.02 15.98 11.95
N ALA A 128 -17.25 15.49 11.88
CA ALA A 128 -17.71 14.34 12.66
C ALA A 128 -17.05 13.02 12.23
N GLU A 129 -16.50 12.30 13.21
CA GLU A 129 -16.00 10.94 13.05
C GLU A 129 -17.07 9.90 13.37
N TYR A 130 -17.26 8.95 12.46
CA TYR A 130 -18.21 7.85 12.59
C TYR A 130 -17.48 6.52 12.80
N LYS A 131 -17.95 5.73 13.76
CA LYS A 131 -17.44 4.40 14.05
C LYS A 131 -18.16 3.37 13.18
N LEU A 132 -17.47 2.79 12.20
CA LEU A 132 -18.00 1.73 11.35
C LEU A 132 -17.68 0.36 11.93
N ASP A 133 -18.71 -0.40 12.27
CA ASP A 133 -18.64 -1.80 12.72
C ASP A 133 -19.05 -2.71 11.55
N PHE A 134 -18.08 -3.30 10.86
CA PHE A 134 -18.36 -4.18 9.71
C PHE A 134 -18.87 -5.57 10.11
N ALA A 135 -18.76 -5.95 11.39
CA ALA A 135 -19.26 -7.22 11.90
C ALA A 135 -20.78 -7.20 12.17
N ARG A 136 -21.37 -6.02 12.41
CA ARG A 136 -22.82 -5.85 12.65
C ARG A 136 -23.66 -5.57 11.41
N ILE A 137 -23.07 -5.46 10.22
CA ILE A 137 -23.80 -5.09 8.98
C ILE A 137 -24.86 -6.15 8.60
N SER A 138 -24.79 -7.38 9.13
CA SER A 138 -25.76 -8.44 8.83
C SER A 138 -27.12 -8.33 9.52
N GLU A 139 -27.33 -7.44 10.50
CA GLU A 139 -28.60 -7.42 11.27
C GLU A 139 -29.56 -6.27 10.95
N THR A 140 -29.19 -5.30 10.09
CA THR A 140 -30.10 -4.18 9.75
C THR A 140 -30.71 -4.31 8.34
N GLY A 141 -30.94 -5.54 7.90
CA GLY A 141 -31.58 -5.86 6.62
C GLY A 141 -32.87 -6.69 6.71
N ALA A 142 -33.45 -6.87 7.89
CA ALA A 142 -34.66 -7.69 8.06
C ALA A 142 -35.65 -7.08 9.07
N SER A 143 -36.46 -6.11 8.63
CA SER A 143 -37.85 -5.87 9.06
C SER A 143 -38.33 -4.57 8.39
N GLN A 144 -39.49 -4.42 7.77
CA GLN A 144 -40.54 -5.27 7.20
C GLN A 144 -41.56 -4.26 6.63
N SER A 145 -42.16 -4.60 5.49
CA SER A 145 -43.47 -4.10 4.97
C SER A 145 -43.57 -2.66 4.45
#